data_AF-A0A847JKE5-F1
#
_entry.id   AF-A0A847JKE5-F1
#
_cell.length_a   1.000
_cell.length_b   1.000
_cell.length_c   1.000
_cell.angle_alpha   90.00
_cell.angle_beta   90.00
_cell.angle_gamma   90.00
#
_symmetry.space_group_name_H-M   'P 1'
#
loop_
_entity.id
_entity.type
_entity.pdbx_description
1 polymer ?
#
loop_
_entity_poly.entity_id
_entity_poly.type
_entity_poly.pdbx_seq_one_letter_code
_entity_poly.pdbx_strand_id
1 'polypeptide(L)'
;ELRTFYLPKTLMATPELSLIRARKEISEMVTLARMMFDRSRSLFTEKLTNESKASPDTANATSVDMDAEIEWFIAKENYADSMHEGLTKYLLSITSMDLSERTRERVNIKLRIVSELENMTDECLSIAFIIKKKHDKKLEFDPESVAALDPFGELVDEFLDFIAERLNVGINQEELKIASEMEDRIDDYKRRLKKTARYRLDRGADVRAELLYIDLIRHIEKIGDCAYAIAEELRNLIPEPKSSYQSYRDQETKVQST
;
A
#
# COMPACT_ATOMS: atom_id res chain seq x y z
N GLU A 1 -19.98 -0.99 -10.80
CA GLU A 1 -20.80 -1.20 -9.59
C GLU A 1 -19.93 -1.05 -8.36
N LEU A 2 -20.32 -0.22 -7.40
CA LEU A 2 -19.65 -0.12 -6.10
C LEU A 2 -19.98 -1.39 -5.31
N ARG A 3 -19.12 -2.41 -5.39
CA ARG A 3 -19.21 -3.57 -4.49
C ARG A 3 -19.03 -3.06 -3.06
N THR A 4 -20.06 -3.20 -2.24
CA THR A 4 -20.08 -2.70 -0.85
C THR A 4 -19.68 -3.75 0.17
N PHE A 5 -19.67 -5.04 -0.20
CA PHE A 5 -19.33 -6.13 0.71
C PHE A 5 -18.58 -7.25 -0.03
N TYR A 6 -17.59 -7.81 0.63
CA TYR A 6 -16.88 -9.00 0.18
C TYR A 6 -17.70 -10.27 0.48
N LEU A 7 -17.81 -11.15 -0.50
CA LEU A 7 -18.55 -12.40 -0.34
C LEU A 7 -17.64 -13.48 0.27
N PRO A 8 -18.01 -14.08 1.42
CA PRO A 8 -17.25 -15.16 2.02
C PRO A 8 -17.04 -16.33 1.05
N LYS A 9 -15.83 -16.88 1.03
CA LYS A 9 -15.48 -17.98 0.13
C LYS A 9 -15.55 -19.31 0.88
N THR A 10 -15.99 -20.34 0.19
CA THR A 10 -15.98 -21.72 0.67
C THR A 10 -14.60 -22.35 0.51
N LEU A 11 -14.23 -23.20 1.48
CA LEU A 11 -13.01 -24.01 1.40
C LEU A 11 -13.02 -24.90 0.16
N MET A 12 -11.84 -25.08 -0.44
CA MET A 12 -11.65 -26.04 -1.53
C MET A 12 -11.33 -27.43 -0.97
N ALA A 13 -11.29 -28.43 -1.84
CA ALA A 13 -11.03 -29.82 -1.46
C ALA A 13 -9.67 -30.04 -0.77
N THR A 14 -8.68 -29.20 -1.07
CA THR A 14 -7.34 -29.27 -0.46
C THR A 14 -6.86 -27.89 0.03
N PRO A 15 -5.93 -27.85 0.99
CA PRO A 15 -5.31 -26.60 1.42
C PRO A 15 -4.64 -25.83 0.27
N GLU A 16 -3.99 -26.53 -0.66
CA GLU A 16 -3.29 -25.93 -1.79
C GLU A 16 -4.26 -25.23 -2.74
N LEU A 17 -5.40 -25.86 -3.04
CA LEU A 17 -6.45 -25.25 -3.86
C LEU A 17 -7.05 -24.03 -3.15
N SER A 18 -7.26 -24.11 -1.83
CA SER A 18 -7.77 -22.99 -1.04
C SER A 18 -6.77 -21.82 -1.05
N LEU A 19 -5.46 -22.08 -0.97
CA LEU A 19 -4.43 -21.06 -1.08
C LEU A 19 -4.36 -20.41 -2.48
N ILE A 20 -4.62 -21.16 -3.55
CA ILE A 20 -4.73 -20.63 -4.90
C ILE A 20 -5.96 -19.70 -5.00
N ARG A 21 -7.08 -20.08 -4.38
CA ARG A 21 -8.27 -19.22 -4.33
C ARG A 21 -7.99 -17.93 -3.56
N ALA A 22 -7.41 -18.02 -2.36
CA ALA A 22 -7.04 -16.85 -1.56
C ALA A 22 -6.11 -15.92 -2.33
N ARG A 23 -5.14 -16.46 -3.08
CA ARG A 23 -4.23 -15.66 -3.91
C ARG A 23 -4.97 -14.75 -4.89
N LYS A 24 -6.00 -15.27 -5.59
CA LYS A 24 -6.77 -14.46 -6.54
C LYS A 24 -7.44 -13.26 -5.86
N GLU A 25 -8.03 -13.50 -4.70
CA GLU A 25 -8.73 -12.44 -3.95
C GLU A 25 -7.74 -11.41 -3.36
N ILE A 26 -6.54 -11.85 -2.93
CA ILE A 26 -5.45 -10.94 -2.52
C ILE A 26 -5.01 -10.07 -3.71
N SER A 27 -4.91 -10.62 -4.93
CA SER A 27 -4.64 -9.82 -6.13
C SER A 27 -5.74 -8.80 -6.43
N GLU A 28 -7.01 -9.12 -6.15
CA GLU A 28 -8.11 -8.16 -6.25
C GLU A 28 -7.94 -7.03 -5.21
N MET A 29 -7.48 -7.34 -4.00
CA MET A 29 -7.20 -6.35 -2.95
C MET A 29 -6.01 -5.43 -3.30
N VAL A 30 -4.94 -5.98 -3.90
CA VAL A 30 -3.84 -5.17 -4.45
C VAL A 30 -4.35 -4.20 -5.52
N THR A 31 -5.22 -4.66 -6.42
CA THR A 31 -5.82 -3.82 -7.47
C THR A 31 -6.67 -2.70 -6.86
N LEU A 32 -7.39 -2.99 -5.78
CA LEU A 32 -8.16 -2.00 -5.02
C LEU A 32 -7.25 -0.94 -4.39
N ALA A 33 -6.19 -1.36 -3.68
CA ALA A 33 -5.25 -0.44 -3.04
C ALA A 33 -4.58 0.50 -4.04
N ARG A 34 -4.11 -0.04 -5.18
CA ARG A 34 -3.54 0.77 -6.27
C ARG A 34 -4.53 1.77 -6.86
N MET A 35 -5.76 1.35 -7.13
CA MET A 35 -6.81 2.25 -7.62
C MET A 35 -7.12 3.38 -6.62
N MET A 36 -7.11 3.09 -5.30
CA MET A 36 -7.27 4.13 -4.28
C MET A 36 -6.09 5.09 -4.24
N PHE A 37 -4.86 4.58 -4.38
CA PHE A 37 -3.66 5.41 -4.44
C PHE A 37 -3.61 6.29 -5.70
N ASP A 38 -3.93 5.75 -6.88
CA ASP A 38 -3.99 6.53 -8.13
C ASP A 38 -5.00 7.67 -8.05
N ARG A 39 -6.15 7.40 -7.43
CA ARG A 39 -7.17 8.42 -7.20
C ARG A 39 -6.69 9.46 -6.18
N SER A 40 -6.01 9.05 -5.11
CA SER A 40 -5.51 9.97 -4.09
C SER A 40 -4.42 10.88 -4.65
N ARG A 41 -3.52 10.36 -5.49
CA ARG A 41 -2.56 11.14 -6.30
C ARG A 41 -3.25 12.23 -7.10
N SER A 42 -4.30 11.87 -7.82
CA SER A 42 -5.06 12.82 -8.64
C SER A 42 -5.66 13.98 -7.82
N LEU A 43 -5.95 13.77 -6.54
CA LEU A 43 -6.45 14.82 -5.64
C LEU A 43 -5.35 15.81 -5.19
N PHE A 44 -4.10 15.37 -5.03
CA PHE A 44 -3.01 16.23 -4.53
C PHE A 44 -2.03 16.74 -5.60
N THR A 45 -2.05 16.21 -6.82
CA THR A 45 -1.17 16.65 -7.93
C THR A 45 -1.84 17.64 -8.89
N GLU A 46 -2.81 18.42 -8.42
CA GLU A 46 -3.44 19.51 -9.18
C GLU A 46 -4.19 19.17 -10.48
N LYS A 47 -4.22 17.91 -10.96
CA LYS A 47 -5.01 17.50 -12.15
C LYS A 47 -6.52 17.75 -11.99
N LEU A 48 -6.99 17.93 -10.75
CA LEU A 48 -8.38 18.17 -10.42
C LEU A 48 -8.62 19.52 -9.70
N THR A 49 -7.62 20.15 -9.09
CA THR A 49 -7.80 21.39 -8.30
C THR A 49 -7.58 22.65 -9.14
N ASN A 50 -8.45 22.88 -10.14
CA ASN A 50 -8.55 24.19 -10.80
C ASN A 50 -9.29 25.19 -9.90
N GLU A 51 -8.67 25.64 -8.81
CA GLU A 51 -9.23 26.71 -7.97
C GLU A 51 -8.50 28.04 -8.14
N SER A 52 -7.25 28.05 -8.62
CA SER A 52 -6.40 29.26 -8.60
C SER A 52 -6.14 29.95 -9.95
N LYS A 53 -6.86 29.59 -11.02
CA LYS A 53 -6.83 30.33 -12.31
C LYS A 53 -8.22 30.49 -12.94
N ALA A 54 -9.20 30.93 -12.15
CA ALA A 54 -10.42 31.47 -12.74
C ALA A 54 -10.16 32.90 -13.25
N SER A 55 -9.72 33.00 -14.51
CA SER A 55 -10.03 34.18 -15.31
C SER A 55 -11.56 34.25 -15.44
N PRO A 56 -12.22 35.44 -15.36
CA PRO A 56 -13.69 35.53 -15.31
C PRO A 56 -14.43 34.96 -16.53
N ASP A 57 -13.73 34.67 -17.62
CA ASP A 57 -14.33 34.37 -18.92
C ASP A 57 -14.29 32.89 -19.34
N THR A 58 -13.97 31.94 -18.44
CA THR A 58 -13.98 30.51 -18.78
C THR A 58 -14.76 29.69 -17.76
N ALA A 59 -16.09 29.71 -17.91
CA ALA A 59 -17.06 28.98 -17.08
C ALA A 59 -17.07 27.46 -17.35
N ASN A 60 -15.93 26.78 -17.20
CA ASN A 60 -15.85 25.31 -17.18
C ASN A 60 -14.64 24.78 -16.39
N ALA A 61 -14.27 25.46 -15.30
CA ALA A 61 -13.45 24.82 -14.26
C ALA A 61 -14.36 23.84 -13.50
N THR A 62 -14.23 22.55 -13.76
CA THR A 62 -14.92 21.50 -13.00
C THR A 62 -14.45 21.56 -11.55
N SER A 63 -15.24 22.20 -10.68
CA SER A 63 -15.01 22.14 -9.23
C SER A 63 -15.10 20.69 -8.78
N VAL A 64 -14.08 20.19 -8.11
CA VAL A 64 -14.09 18.85 -7.53
C VAL A 64 -15.13 18.81 -6.43
N ASP A 65 -16.09 17.90 -6.54
CA ASP A 65 -17.00 17.61 -5.44
C ASP A 65 -16.23 16.79 -4.39
N MET A 66 -15.61 17.49 -3.44
CA MET A 66 -14.83 16.86 -2.38
C MET A 66 -15.66 15.93 -1.50
N ASP A 67 -16.96 16.16 -1.37
CA ASP A 67 -17.82 15.27 -0.59
C ASP A 67 -18.04 13.95 -1.34
N ALA A 68 -18.28 14.01 -2.65
CA ALA A 68 -18.37 12.82 -3.50
C ALA A 68 -17.04 12.02 -3.54
N GLU A 69 -15.89 12.70 -3.54
CA GLU A 69 -14.59 12.04 -3.45
C GLU A 69 -14.43 11.31 -2.11
N ILE A 70 -14.75 11.95 -0.99
CA ILE A 70 -14.69 11.29 0.32
C ILE A 70 -15.66 10.11 0.41
N GLU A 71 -16.88 10.25 -0.08
CA GLU A 71 -17.84 9.14 -0.12
C GLU A 71 -17.29 7.96 -0.93
N TRP A 72 -16.60 8.22 -2.04
CA TRP A 72 -15.92 7.18 -2.81
C TRP A 72 -14.83 6.49 -1.99
N PHE A 73 -13.94 7.23 -1.33
CA PHE A 73 -12.85 6.65 -0.53
C PHE A 73 -13.41 5.84 0.65
N ILE A 74 -14.41 6.34 1.36
CA ILE A 74 -15.09 5.62 2.44
C ILE A 74 -15.71 4.32 1.91
N ALA A 75 -16.39 4.36 0.76
CA ALA A 75 -16.98 3.17 0.18
C ALA A 75 -15.93 2.12 -0.24
N LYS A 76 -14.77 2.55 -0.70
CA LYS A 76 -13.65 1.66 -1.05
C LYS A 76 -12.96 1.09 0.18
N GLU A 77 -12.78 1.89 1.22
CA GLU A 77 -12.20 1.42 2.48
C GLU A 77 -13.07 0.38 3.15
N ASN A 78 -14.38 0.65 3.29
CA ASN A 78 -15.32 -0.33 3.82
C ASN A 78 -15.31 -1.65 3.03
N TYR A 79 -15.04 -1.57 1.72
CA TYR A 79 -14.88 -2.77 0.90
C TYR A 79 -13.55 -3.48 1.17
N ALA A 80 -12.45 -2.74 1.32
CA ALA A 80 -11.14 -3.28 1.70
C ALA A 80 -11.18 -3.96 3.09
N ASP A 81 -11.80 -3.32 4.08
CA ASP A 81 -12.07 -3.89 5.41
C ASP A 81 -12.85 -5.21 5.33
N SER A 82 -13.91 -5.22 4.52
CA SER A 82 -14.72 -6.41 4.31
C SER A 82 -13.90 -7.53 3.63
N MET A 83 -13.01 -7.17 2.69
CA MET A 83 -12.06 -8.12 2.08
C MET A 83 -11.07 -8.65 3.12
N HIS A 84 -10.50 -7.79 3.97
CA HIS A 84 -9.57 -8.15 5.03
C HIS A 84 -10.21 -9.15 6.00
N GLU A 85 -11.38 -8.83 6.53
CA GLU A 85 -12.10 -9.70 7.46
C GLU A 85 -12.43 -11.06 6.81
N GLY A 86 -12.96 -11.02 5.58
CA GLY A 86 -13.34 -12.21 4.85
C GLY A 86 -12.15 -13.10 4.47
N LEU A 87 -11.04 -12.51 4.04
CA LEU A 87 -9.81 -13.22 3.71
C LEU A 87 -9.13 -13.78 4.95
N THR A 88 -9.10 -13.02 6.05
CA THR A 88 -8.56 -13.47 7.33
C THR A 88 -9.32 -14.70 7.83
N LYS A 89 -10.66 -14.65 7.86
CA LYS A 89 -11.49 -15.81 8.22
C LYS A 89 -11.25 -17.00 7.29
N TYR A 90 -11.15 -16.75 5.99
CA TYR A 90 -10.90 -17.79 5.00
C TYR A 90 -9.53 -18.46 5.21
N LEU A 91 -8.46 -17.67 5.35
CA LEU A 91 -7.10 -18.15 5.58
C LEU A 91 -6.98 -18.91 6.90
N LEU A 92 -7.59 -18.41 7.97
CA LEU A 92 -7.65 -19.13 9.25
C LEU A 92 -8.39 -20.46 9.12
N SER A 93 -9.47 -20.54 8.33
CA SER A 93 -10.18 -21.81 8.12
C SER A 93 -9.33 -22.87 7.41
N ILE A 94 -8.35 -22.48 6.59
CA ILE A 94 -7.37 -23.41 6.00
C ILE A 94 -6.50 -24.06 7.07
N THR A 95 -6.25 -23.37 8.20
CA THR A 95 -5.44 -23.90 9.31
C THR A 95 -6.08 -25.07 10.05
N SER A 96 -7.39 -25.26 9.90
CA SER A 96 -8.12 -26.41 10.46
C SER A 96 -7.99 -27.68 9.61
N MET A 97 -7.40 -27.59 8.42
CA MET A 97 -7.09 -28.75 7.58
C MET A 97 -5.75 -29.37 8.02
N ASP A 98 -5.46 -30.59 7.57
CA ASP A 98 -4.14 -31.18 7.77
C ASP A 98 -3.11 -30.43 6.89
N LEU A 99 -2.14 -29.77 7.53
CA LEU A 99 -1.21 -28.85 6.89
C LEU A 99 0.23 -29.29 7.11
N SER A 100 1.01 -29.29 6.03
CA SER A 100 2.47 -29.24 6.15
C SER A 100 2.91 -27.92 6.82
N GLU A 101 4.06 -27.93 7.49
CA GLU A 101 4.67 -26.72 8.05
C GLU A 101 4.86 -25.62 6.99
N ARG A 102 5.28 -26.01 5.78
CA ARG A 102 5.40 -25.11 4.63
C ARG A 102 4.06 -24.49 4.22
N THR A 103 2.97 -25.26 4.25
CA THR A 103 1.64 -24.74 3.91
C THR A 103 1.13 -23.79 5.00
N ARG A 104 1.39 -24.10 6.27
CA ARG A 104 1.07 -23.22 7.41
C ARG A 104 1.78 -21.88 7.30
N GLU A 105 3.07 -21.87 6.99
CA GLU A 105 3.80 -20.60 6.84
C GLU A 105 3.28 -19.77 5.66
N ARG A 106 2.89 -20.40 4.55
CA ARG A 106 2.24 -19.70 3.43
C ARG A 106 0.90 -19.07 3.80
N VAL A 107 0.17 -19.64 4.76
CA VAL A 107 -1.05 -19.02 5.30
C VAL A 107 -0.70 -17.79 6.12
N ASN A 108 0.30 -17.89 7.00
CA ASN A 108 0.76 -16.77 7.84
C ASN A 108 1.25 -15.58 7.02
N ILE A 109 2.10 -15.84 6.01
CA ILE A 109 2.57 -14.82 5.06
C ILE A 109 1.39 -14.09 4.40
N LYS A 110 0.38 -14.84 3.96
CA LYS A 110 -0.81 -14.25 3.33
C LYS A 110 -1.65 -13.42 4.29
N LEU A 111 -1.76 -13.82 5.55
CA LEU A 111 -2.44 -13.02 6.57
C LEU A 111 -1.75 -11.67 6.76
N ARG A 112 -0.41 -11.67 6.84
CA ARG A 112 0.38 -10.43 6.97
C ARG A 112 0.24 -9.53 5.73
N ILE A 113 0.35 -10.09 4.53
CA ILE A 113 0.12 -9.33 3.29
C ILE A 113 -1.29 -8.72 3.24
N VAL A 114 -2.32 -9.47 3.65
CA VAL A 114 -3.71 -8.94 3.69
C VAL A 114 -3.84 -7.77 4.66
N SER A 115 -3.20 -7.84 5.83
CA SER A 115 -3.17 -6.73 6.78
C SER A 115 -2.45 -5.50 6.22
N GLU A 116 -1.28 -5.66 5.60
CA GLU A 116 -0.56 -4.51 5.02
C GLU A 116 -1.31 -3.87 3.85
N LEU A 117 -2.12 -4.64 3.12
CA LEU A 117 -3.00 -4.07 2.09
C LEU A 117 -4.17 -3.27 2.66
N GLU A 118 -4.69 -3.62 3.84
CA GLU A 118 -5.73 -2.83 4.52
C GLU A 118 -5.14 -1.56 5.15
N ASN A 119 -3.98 -1.66 5.81
CA ASN A 119 -3.22 -0.48 6.23
C ASN A 119 -3.02 0.50 5.07
N MET A 120 -2.65 0.00 3.89
CA MET A 120 -2.43 0.80 2.69
C MET A 120 -3.70 1.53 2.20
N THR A 121 -4.87 0.88 2.29
CA THR A 121 -6.14 1.50 1.89
C THR A 121 -6.56 2.58 2.88
N ASP A 122 -6.37 2.35 4.19
CA ASP A 122 -6.63 3.35 5.25
C ASP A 122 -5.74 4.60 5.08
N GLU A 123 -4.47 4.41 4.72
CA GLU A 123 -3.57 5.52 4.42
C GLU A 123 -4.05 6.32 3.19
N CYS A 124 -4.64 5.67 2.18
CA CYS A 124 -5.28 6.36 1.04
C CYS A 124 -6.51 7.18 1.46
N LEU A 125 -7.37 6.64 2.34
CA LEU A 125 -8.51 7.37 2.90
C LEU A 125 -8.04 8.57 3.74
N SER A 126 -6.99 8.39 4.54
CA SER A 126 -6.36 9.45 5.34
C SER A 126 -5.86 10.61 4.46
N ILE A 127 -5.21 10.31 3.33
CA ILE A 127 -4.82 11.31 2.32
C ILE A 127 -6.04 12.09 1.84
N ALA A 128 -7.11 11.40 1.47
CA ALA A 128 -8.33 12.05 0.97
C ALA A 128 -8.93 13.01 2.02
N PHE A 129 -9.00 12.61 3.29
CA PHE A 129 -9.46 13.48 4.38
C PHE A 129 -8.56 14.70 4.61
N ILE A 130 -7.24 14.55 4.47
CA ILE A 130 -6.32 15.67 4.56
C ILE A 130 -6.60 16.70 3.46
N ILE A 131 -6.84 16.24 2.23
CA ILE A 131 -7.15 17.11 1.09
C ILE A 131 -8.52 17.78 1.28
N LYS A 132 -9.54 17.05 1.75
CA LYS A 132 -10.83 17.66 2.12
C LYS A 132 -10.64 18.73 3.19
N LYS A 133 -9.86 18.46 4.23
CA LYS A 133 -9.57 19.43 5.29
C LYS A 133 -8.84 20.67 4.76
N LYS A 134 -7.94 20.52 3.78
CA LYS A 134 -7.32 21.65 3.07
C LYS A 134 -8.39 22.49 2.37
N HIS A 135 -9.28 21.86 1.61
CA HIS A 135 -10.36 22.51 0.87
C HIS A 135 -11.35 23.23 1.80
N ASP A 136 -11.92 22.53 2.79
CA ASP A 136 -12.93 23.07 3.71
C ASP A 136 -12.41 24.27 4.52
N LYS A 137 -11.11 24.26 4.83
CA LYS A 137 -10.44 25.35 5.57
C LYS A 137 -9.82 26.41 4.66
N LYS A 138 -9.92 26.27 3.34
CA LYS A 138 -9.32 27.16 2.33
C LYS A 138 -7.82 27.39 2.59
N LEU A 139 -7.12 26.31 2.94
CA LEU A 139 -5.68 26.35 3.14
C LEU A 139 -5.00 26.17 1.78
N GLU A 140 -3.98 26.99 1.55
CA GLU A 140 -3.17 26.93 0.35
C GLU A 140 -1.82 26.29 0.68
N PHE A 141 -1.44 25.32 -0.15
CA PHE A 141 -0.08 24.80 -0.12
C PHE A 141 0.77 25.62 -1.08
N ASP A 142 2.04 25.76 -0.73
CA ASP A 142 3.03 26.38 -1.60
C ASP A 142 3.09 25.66 -2.97
N PRO A 143 3.03 26.37 -4.12
CA PRO A 143 2.98 25.72 -5.43
C PRO A 143 4.16 24.80 -5.74
N GLU A 144 5.38 25.17 -5.32
CA GLU A 144 6.55 24.31 -5.49
C GLU A 144 6.42 23.01 -4.69
N SER A 145 5.77 23.09 -3.52
CA SER A 145 5.50 21.94 -2.66
C SER A 145 4.46 21.00 -3.23
N VAL A 146 3.43 21.54 -3.88
CA VAL A 146 2.41 20.76 -4.60
C VAL A 146 3.06 20.07 -5.81
N ALA A 147 3.84 20.81 -6.60
CA ALA A 147 4.56 20.25 -7.74
C ALA A 147 5.52 19.10 -7.34
N ALA A 148 6.11 19.19 -6.15
CA ALA A 148 7.00 18.15 -5.63
C ALA A 148 6.27 16.89 -5.11
N LEU A 149 4.94 16.91 -4.97
CA LEU A 149 4.18 15.71 -4.59
C LEU A 149 4.00 14.72 -5.75
N ASP A 150 4.02 15.19 -7.00
CA ASP A 150 3.88 14.31 -8.17
C ASP A 150 5.03 13.30 -8.28
N PRO A 151 6.31 13.72 -8.36
CA PRO A 151 7.44 12.77 -8.35
C PRO A 151 7.52 11.95 -7.05
N PHE A 152 7.00 12.46 -5.93
CA PHE A 152 6.94 11.67 -4.70
C PHE A 152 5.93 10.52 -4.80
N GLY A 153 4.74 10.80 -5.33
CA GLY A 153 3.72 9.80 -5.61
C GLY A 153 4.16 8.79 -6.69
N GLU A 154 4.96 9.22 -7.67
CA GLU A 154 5.56 8.32 -8.65
C GLU A 154 6.49 7.27 -8.02
N LEU A 155 7.31 7.64 -7.03
CA LEU A 155 8.17 6.69 -6.32
C LEU A 155 7.36 5.59 -5.64
N VAL A 156 6.26 5.96 -4.99
CA VAL A 156 5.37 5.01 -4.32
C VAL A 156 4.65 4.13 -5.34
N ASP A 157 4.15 4.69 -6.44
CA ASP A 157 3.49 3.92 -7.50
C ASP A 157 4.43 2.91 -8.17
N GLU A 158 5.69 3.30 -8.43
CA GLU A 158 6.75 2.39 -8.89
C GLU A 158 6.90 1.19 -7.94
N PHE A 159 6.84 1.44 -6.63
CA PHE A 159 6.95 0.38 -5.61
C PHE A 159 5.70 -0.50 -5.55
N LEU A 160 4.51 0.08 -5.71
CA LEU A 160 3.26 -0.68 -5.80
C LEU A 160 3.22 -1.59 -7.04
N ASP A 161 3.73 -1.12 -8.18
CA ASP A 161 3.91 -1.95 -9.38
C ASP A 161 4.89 -3.09 -9.12
N PHE A 162 6.03 -2.78 -8.47
CA PHE A 162 7.02 -3.78 -8.11
C PHE A 162 6.40 -4.91 -7.28
N ILE A 163 5.67 -4.63 -6.20
CA ILE A 163 5.06 -5.68 -5.36
C ILE A 163 3.95 -6.44 -6.10
N ALA A 164 3.16 -5.77 -6.95
CA ALA A 164 2.05 -6.38 -7.66
C ALA A 164 2.53 -7.47 -8.63
N GLU A 165 3.64 -7.22 -9.32
CA GLU A 165 4.27 -8.19 -10.23
C GLU A 165 4.83 -9.42 -9.50
N ARG A 166 5.27 -9.28 -8.24
CA ARG A 166 5.89 -10.38 -7.47
C ARG A 166 4.94 -11.09 -6.50
N LEU A 167 3.72 -10.59 -6.30
CA LEU A 167 2.73 -11.17 -5.38
C LEU A 167 2.52 -12.69 -5.54
N ASN A 168 2.65 -13.19 -6.78
CA ASN A 168 2.39 -14.59 -7.11
C ASN A 168 3.62 -15.49 -7.07
N VAL A 169 4.80 -14.91 -7.28
CA VAL A 169 6.08 -15.64 -7.45
C VAL A 169 7.01 -15.51 -6.25
N GLY A 170 6.78 -14.52 -5.38
CA GLY A 170 7.70 -14.15 -4.30
C GLY A 170 8.84 -13.26 -4.80
N ILE A 171 9.68 -12.80 -3.88
CA ILE A 171 10.90 -12.06 -4.23
C ILE A 171 12.14 -12.81 -3.73
N ASN A 172 13.23 -12.74 -4.49
CA ASN A 172 14.51 -13.28 -4.06
C ASN A 172 15.32 -12.24 -3.24
N GLN A 173 16.52 -12.61 -2.79
CA GLN A 173 17.34 -11.74 -1.96
C GLN A 173 17.84 -10.47 -2.68
N GLU A 174 18.09 -10.54 -3.99
CA GLU A 174 18.50 -9.39 -4.80
C GLU A 174 17.30 -8.46 -5.01
N GLU A 175 16.12 -9.02 -5.29
CA GLU A 175 14.88 -8.25 -5.38
C GLU A 175 14.47 -7.59 -4.06
N LEU A 176 14.73 -8.23 -2.92
CA LEU A 176 14.52 -7.59 -1.61
C LEU A 176 15.46 -6.39 -1.40
N LYS A 177 16.71 -6.44 -1.92
CA LYS A 177 17.58 -5.26 -1.89
C LYS A 177 17.02 -4.13 -2.75
N ILE A 178 16.47 -4.45 -3.92
CA ILE A 178 15.79 -3.46 -4.77
C ILE A 178 14.62 -2.83 -4.00
N ALA A 179 13.79 -3.64 -3.34
CA ALA A 179 12.70 -3.12 -2.49
C ALA A 179 13.19 -2.20 -1.38
N SER A 180 14.31 -2.54 -0.72
CA SER A 180 14.95 -1.67 0.29
C SER A 180 15.44 -0.36 -0.31
N GLU A 181 16.03 -0.38 -1.50
CA GLU A 181 16.48 0.84 -2.19
C GLU A 181 15.31 1.73 -2.63
N MET A 182 14.17 1.13 -2.98
CA MET A 182 12.93 1.86 -3.29
C MET A 182 12.37 2.56 -2.05
N GLU A 183 12.35 1.87 -0.91
CA GLU A 183 11.93 2.46 0.37
C GLU A 183 12.87 3.60 0.80
N ASP A 184 14.19 3.38 0.75
CA ASP A 184 15.18 4.42 1.06
C ASP A 184 14.98 5.69 0.21
N ARG A 185 14.62 5.54 -1.08
CA ARG A 185 14.31 6.65 -1.99
C ARG A 185 13.06 7.42 -1.53
N ILE A 186 11.99 6.73 -1.16
CA ILE A 186 10.74 7.33 -0.66
C ILE A 186 11.03 8.12 0.63
N ASP A 187 11.77 7.50 1.53
CA ASP A 187 12.05 8.02 2.86
C ASP A 187 13.02 9.23 2.82
N ASP A 188 14.01 9.20 1.92
CA ASP A 188 14.83 10.36 1.56
C ASP A 188 13.99 11.50 0.97
N TYR A 189 13.04 11.20 0.08
CA TYR A 189 12.19 12.21 -0.53
C TYR A 189 11.28 12.89 0.51
N LYS A 190 10.64 12.11 1.39
CA LYS A 190 9.89 12.60 2.55
C LYS A 190 10.74 13.53 3.41
N ARG A 191 11.98 13.14 3.74
CA ARG A 191 12.88 13.98 4.55
C ARG A 191 13.17 15.32 3.87
N ARG A 192 13.37 15.32 2.55
CA ARG A 192 13.56 16.56 1.78
C ARG A 192 12.32 17.45 1.82
N LEU A 193 11.13 16.92 1.54
CA LEU A 193 9.89 17.71 1.56
C LEU A 193 9.60 18.31 2.94
N LYS A 194 9.77 17.53 4.01
CA LYS A 194 9.60 18.01 5.39
C LYS A 194 10.61 19.10 5.75
N LYS A 195 11.84 19.02 5.23
CA LYS A 195 12.85 20.07 5.44
C LYS A 195 12.43 21.37 4.76
N THR A 196 11.92 21.30 3.54
CA THR A 196 11.41 22.49 2.82
C THR A 196 10.22 23.12 3.55
N ALA A 197 9.28 22.31 4.03
CA ALA A 197 8.13 22.79 4.83
C ALA A 197 8.56 23.48 6.13
N ARG A 198 9.52 22.90 6.86
CA ARG A 198 10.10 23.53 8.07
C ARG A 198 10.76 24.87 7.76
N TYR A 199 11.51 24.95 6.67
CA TYR A 199 12.14 26.20 6.25
C TYR A 199 11.13 27.31 5.94
N ARG A 200 9.96 26.96 5.38
CA ARG A 200 8.87 27.92 5.16
C ARG A 200 8.21 28.35 6.48
N LEU A 201 8.00 27.43 7.41
CA LEU A 201 7.53 27.75 8.77
C LEU A 201 8.44 28.79 9.44
N ASP A 202 9.77 28.59 9.36
CA ASP A 202 10.75 29.53 9.91
C ASP A 202 10.69 30.93 9.27
N ARG A 203 10.12 31.04 8.06
CA ARG A 203 9.95 32.28 7.31
C ARG A 203 8.54 32.88 7.41
N GLY A 204 7.69 32.34 8.27
CA GLY A 204 6.36 32.87 8.56
C GLY A 204 5.26 32.41 7.60
N ALA A 205 5.45 31.27 6.92
CA ALA A 205 4.35 30.62 6.20
C ALA A 205 3.21 30.21 7.16
N ASP A 206 2.01 30.00 6.61
CA ASP A 206 0.85 29.59 7.41
C ASP A 206 1.12 28.25 8.11
N VAL A 207 1.17 28.29 9.44
CA VAL A 207 1.47 27.12 10.28
C VAL A 207 0.47 25.98 10.06
N ARG A 208 -0.80 26.29 9.87
CA ARG A 208 -1.84 25.27 9.67
C ARG A 208 -1.70 24.60 8.32
N ALA A 209 -1.36 25.35 7.28
CA ALA A 209 -1.14 24.81 5.94
C ALA A 209 0.11 23.90 5.92
N GLU A 210 1.24 24.36 6.46
CA GLU A 210 2.49 23.57 6.45
C GLU A 210 2.40 22.31 7.31
N LEU A 211 1.73 22.36 8.46
CA LEU A 211 1.48 21.15 9.27
C LEU A 211 0.62 20.13 8.52
N LEU A 212 -0.44 20.61 7.83
CA LEU A 212 -1.30 19.74 7.03
C LEU A 212 -0.55 19.13 5.84
N TYR A 213 0.35 19.87 5.21
CA TYR A 213 1.24 19.37 4.16
C TYR A 213 2.22 18.31 4.68
N ILE A 214 2.81 18.52 5.86
CA ILE A 214 3.68 17.53 6.52
C ILE A 214 2.89 16.26 6.86
N ASP A 215 1.63 16.40 7.27
CA ASP A 215 0.76 15.26 7.51
C ASP A 215 0.48 14.50 6.21
N LEU A 216 0.15 15.18 5.11
CA LEU A 216 -0.03 14.56 3.79
C LEU A 216 1.18 13.71 3.38
N ILE A 217 2.39 14.28 3.49
CA ILE A 217 3.65 13.58 3.17
C ILE A 217 3.80 12.30 3.99
N ARG A 218 3.43 12.35 5.28
CA ARG A 218 3.53 11.18 6.17
C ARG A 218 2.65 10.04 5.70
N HIS A 219 1.39 10.32 5.32
CA HIS A 219 0.48 9.28 4.86
C HIS A 219 0.91 8.71 3.49
N ILE A 220 1.48 9.53 2.60
CA ILE A 220 2.02 9.02 1.32
C ILE A 220 3.22 8.09 1.56
N GLU A 221 4.15 8.42 2.46
CA GLU A 221 5.29 7.54 2.74
C GLU A 221 4.87 6.23 3.43
N LYS A 222 3.90 6.26 4.34
CA LYS A 222 3.41 5.03 4.96
C LYS A 222 2.86 4.01 3.96
N ILE A 223 2.40 4.44 2.79
CA ILE A 223 2.03 3.52 1.70
C ILE A 223 3.28 2.80 1.16
N GLY A 224 4.42 3.49 1.08
CA GLY A 224 5.74 2.91 0.83
C GLY A 224 6.13 1.90 1.91
N ASP A 225 6.01 2.26 3.19
CA ASP A 225 6.27 1.34 4.31
C ASP A 225 5.45 0.05 4.20
N CYS A 226 4.15 0.16 3.88
CA CYS A 226 3.28 -1.00 3.65
C CYS A 226 3.77 -1.84 2.47
N ALA A 227 4.22 -1.22 1.38
CA ALA A 227 4.78 -1.90 0.22
C ALA A 227 6.08 -2.65 0.57
N TYR A 228 6.96 -2.04 1.37
CA TYR A 228 8.18 -2.68 1.86
C TYR A 228 7.87 -3.87 2.79
N ALA A 229 6.92 -3.73 3.72
CA ALA A 229 6.47 -4.83 4.57
C ALA A 229 5.92 -6.02 3.74
N ILE A 230 5.14 -5.73 2.69
CA ILE A 230 4.68 -6.76 1.74
C ILE A 230 5.87 -7.41 1.03
N ALA A 231 6.88 -6.64 0.61
CA ALA A 231 8.08 -7.19 -0.01
C ALA A 231 8.82 -8.17 0.93
N GLU A 232 9.00 -7.82 2.20
CA GLU A 232 9.59 -8.72 3.21
C GLU A 232 8.79 -10.03 3.35
N GLU A 233 7.46 -9.95 3.33
CA GLU A 233 6.61 -11.13 3.36
C GLU A 233 6.69 -11.98 2.09
N LEU A 234 6.82 -11.35 0.92
CA LEU A 234 7.03 -12.04 -0.35
C LEU A 234 8.39 -12.74 -0.40
N ARG A 235 9.40 -12.25 0.33
CA ARG A 235 10.70 -12.92 0.44
C ARG A 235 10.58 -14.26 1.16
N ASN A 236 9.72 -14.33 2.16
CA ASN A 236 9.47 -15.53 2.96
C ASN A 236 8.74 -16.63 2.17
N LEU A 237 8.19 -16.32 0.97
CA LEU A 237 7.62 -17.35 0.08
C LEU A 237 8.69 -18.20 -0.62
N ILE A 238 9.89 -17.66 -0.82
CA ILE A 238 11.00 -18.34 -1.47
C ILE A 238 11.88 -18.99 -0.39
N PRO A 239 11.98 -20.33 -0.34
CA PRO A 239 12.87 -21.00 0.60
C PRO A 239 14.31 -20.57 0.38
N GLU A 240 15.06 -20.33 1.46
CA GLU A 240 16.51 -20.19 1.37
C GLU A 240 17.10 -21.40 0.62
N PRO A 241 18.02 -21.19 -0.33
CA PRO A 241 18.80 -22.30 -0.86
C PRO A 241 19.47 -22.98 0.33
N LYS A 242 19.25 -24.29 0.50
CA LYS A 242 19.92 -25.05 1.54
C LYS A 242 21.42 -24.81 1.40
N SER A 243 22.02 -24.15 2.40
CA SER A 243 23.47 -24.01 2.49
C SER A 243 24.08 -25.38 2.30
N SER A 244 25.11 -25.49 1.45
CA SER A 244 25.84 -26.73 1.21
C SER A 244 26.28 -27.38 2.53
N TYR A 245 26.54 -26.59 3.57
CA TYR A 245 26.87 -27.05 4.92
C TYR A 245 25.77 -27.84 5.63
N GLN A 246 24.48 -27.56 5.37
CA GLN A 246 23.37 -28.30 5.98
C GLN A 246 23.22 -29.69 5.34
N SER A 247 23.50 -29.80 4.03
CA SER A 247 23.47 -31.07 3.29
C SER A 247 24.55 -32.05 3.75
N TYR A 248 25.73 -31.55 4.16
CA TYR A 248 26.79 -32.40 4.70
C TYR A 248 26.44 -32.94 6.10
N ARG A 249 25.83 -32.10 6.95
CA ARG A 249 25.45 -32.47 8.31
C ARG A 249 24.31 -33.50 8.36
N ASP A 250 23.34 -33.38 7.45
CA ASP A 250 22.25 -34.36 7.31
C ASP A 250 22.72 -35.71 6.74
N GLN A 251 23.82 -35.72 5.97
CA GLN A 251 24.44 -36.94 5.46
C GLN A 251 25.31 -37.64 6.52
N GLU A 252 26.09 -36.91 7.33
CA GLU A 252 26.88 -37.49 8.41
C GLU A 252 26.00 -38.12 9.50
N THR A 253 24.85 -37.52 9.81
CA THR A 253 23.92 -38.05 10.81
C THR A 253 23.28 -39.37 10.37
N LYS A 254 23.09 -39.57 9.06
CA LYS A 254 22.61 -40.84 8.48
C LYS A 254 23.68 -41.93 8.43
N VAL A 255 24.95 -41.57 8.25
CA VAL A 255 26.05 -42.55 8.20
C VAL A 255 26.43 -43.05 9.59
N GLN A 256 26.22 -42.27 10.66
CA GLN A 256 26.48 -42.71 12.04
C GLN A 256 25.33 -43.51 12.68
N SER A 257 24.20 -43.65 12.00
CA SER A 257 23.03 -44.41 12.46
C SER A 257 22.78 -45.70 11.66
N THR A 258 23.77 -46.14 10.87
CA THR A 258 23.82 -47.46 10.21
C THR A 258 25.00 -48.26 10.75
#